data_AF-A0A949A4X1-F1
#
_entry.id   AF-A0A949A4X1-F1
#
_cell.length_a   1.000
_cell.length_b   1.000
_cell.length_c   1.000
_cell.angle_alpha   90.00
_cell.angle_beta   90.00
_cell.angle_gamma   90.00
#
_symmetry.space_group_name_H-M   'P 1'
#
loop_
_entity.id
_entity.type
_entity.pdbx_description
1 polymer ?
#
loop_
_entity_poly.entity_id
_entity_poly.type
_entity_poly.pdbx_seq_one_letter_code
_entity_poly.pdbx_strand_id
1 'polypeptide(L)'
;MNKQKISRYLVGYEIIGFGALFVILWLDELLDLPYLLMGADPTPINWRESTLEGILVVIIGLFTVYITKKLLHEIKYLEGFLPICASCKKIRDDQGNWVQIEGYIRDHSAAKFSHGICPDCARQLYPEFDLYKNKK
;
A
#
# COMPACT_ATOMS: atom_id res chain seq x y z
N MET A 1 1.40 11.21 -3.45
CA MET A 1 2.51 10.59 -2.67
C MET A 1 2.46 9.08 -2.91
N ASN A 2 3.52 8.45 -3.41
CA ASN A 2 3.46 7.06 -3.89
C ASN A 2 3.18 6.10 -2.71
N LYS A 3 1.96 5.53 -2.63
CA LYS A 3 1.47 4.74 -1.49
C LYS A 3 2.31 3.47 -1.23
N GLN A 4 2.99 2.95 -2.27
CA GLN A 4 3.99 1.88 -2.10
C GLN A 4 5.19 2.32 -1.25
N LYS A 5 5.64 3.57 -1.41
CA LYS A 5 6.69 4.15 -0.57
C LYS A 5 6.21 4.29 0.87
N ILE A 6 4.98 4.76 1.08
CA ILE A 6 4.39 4.93 2.43
C ILE A 6 4.34 3.59 3.16
N SER A 7 3.85 2.52 2.53
CA SER A 7 3.83 1.18 3.12
C SER A 7 5.23 0.68 3.49
N ARG A 8 6.23 0.91 2.62
CA ARG A 8 7.62 0.53 2.89
C ARG A 8 8.24 1.33 4.03
N TYR A 9 7.93 2.62 4.15
CA TYR A 9 8.36 3.45 5.27
C TYR A 9 7.72 3.01 6.58
N LEU A 10 6.41 2.72 6.59
CA LEU A 10 5.70 2.30 7.81
C LEU A 10 6.29 1.00 8.39
N VAL A 11 6.46 -0.02 7.54
CA VAL A 11 7.08 -1.29 7.94
C VAL A 11 8.55 -1.08 8.33
N GLY A 12 9.25 -0.15 7.68
CA GLY A 12 10.61 0.22 8.06
C GLY A 12 10.68 0.79 9.48
N TYR A 13 9.78 1.71 9.83
CA TYR A 13 9.70 2.28 11.19
C TYR A 13 9.35 1.24 12.25
N GLU A 14 8.44 0.30 11.95
CA GLU A 14 8.12 -0.80 12.86
C GLU A 14 9.34 -1.67 13.13
N ILE A 15 10.06 -2.09 12.09
CA ILE A 15 11.27 -2.92 12.23
C ILE A 15 12.35 -2.19 13.04
N ILE A 16 12.56 -0.90 12.76
CA ILE A 16 13.53 -0.08 13.51
C ILE A 16 13.10 0.05 14.98
N GLY A 17 11.81 0.29 15.24
CA GLY A 17 11.27 0.45 16.59
C GLY A 17 11.40 -0.82 17.42
N PHE A 18 10.96 -1.97 16.91
CA PHE A 18 11.09 -3.25 17.61
C PHE A 18 12.55 -3.70 17.73
N GLY A 19 13.38 -3.43 16.72
CA GLY A 19 14.82 -3.68 16.78
C GLY A 19 15.51 -2.86 17.86
N ALA A 20 15.21 -1.55 17.95
CA ALA A 20 15.73 -0.69 18.99
C ALA A 20 15.27 -1.14 20.39
N LEU A 21 14.00 -1.52 20.54
CA LEU A 21 13.45 -2.01 21.80
C LEU A 21 14.13 -3.33 22.23
N PHE A 22 14.31 -4.27 21.32
CA PHE A 22 15.06 -5.51 21.59
C PHE A 22 16.50 -5.22 22.02
N VAL A 23 17.18 -4.30 21.32
CA VAL A 23 18.55 -3.91 21.69
C VAL A 23 18.59 -3.27 23.08
N ILE A 24 17.66 -2.36 23.39
CA ILE A 24 17.58 -1.71 24.70
C ILE A 24 17.37 -2.73 25.82
N LEU A 25 16.49 -3.72 25.65
CA LEU A 25 16.28 -4.78 26.64
C LEU A 25 17.56 -5.59 26.92
N TRP A 26 18.32 -5.93 25.88
CA TRP A 26 19.61 -6.61 26.04
C TRP A 26 20.69 -5.71 26.64
N LEU A 27 20.63 -4.41 26.36
CA LEU A 27 21.56 -3.42 26.89
C LEU A 27 21.34 -3.17 28.38
N ASP A 28 20.08 -3.16 28.83
CA ASP A 28 19.67 -3.03 30.23
C ASP A 28 20.26 -4.15 31.08
N GLU A 29 20.18 -5.39 30.59
CA GLU A 29 20.75 -6.58 31.22
C GLU A 29 22.30 -6.55 31.24
N LEU A 30 22.93 -6.15 30.14
CA LEU A 30 24.39 -6.21 30.01
C LEU A 30 25.10 -5.13 30.86
N LEU A 31 24.51 -3.94 30.96
CA LEU A 31 25.11 -2.79 31.62
C LEU A 31 24.57 -2.51 33.03
N ASP A 32 23.59 -3.30 33.51
CA ASP A 32 22.90 -3.09 34.78
C ASP A 32 22.50 -1.60 34.92
N LEU A 33 21.76 -1.12 33.92
CA LEU A 33 21.36 0.29 33.77
C LEU A 33 20.69 0.88 35.03
N PRO A 34 19.89 0.14 35.83
CA PRO A 34 19.39 0.61 37.12
C PRO A 34 20.51 0.92 38.14
N TYR A 35 21.55 0.08 38.20
CA TYR A 35 22.74 0.34 39.02
C TYR A 35 23.48 1.59 38.52
N LEU A 36 23.73 1.68 37.21
CA LEU A 36 24.50 2.76 36.60
C LEU A 36 23.80 4.13 36.65
N LEU A 37 22.47 4.15 36.50
CA LEU A 37 21.69 5.38 36.36
C LEU A 37 21.00 5.81 37.67
N MET A 38 20.59 4.85 38.52
CA MET A 38 19.81 5.12 39.73
C MET A 38 20.53 4.72 41.03
N GLY A 39 21.72 4.11 40.95
CA GLY A 39 22.49 3.69 42.12
C GLY A 39 21.78 2.61 42.95
N ALA A 40 20.94 1.79 42.31
CA ALA A 40 20.29 0.64 42.93
C ALA A 40 21.30 -0.46 43.30
N ASP A 41 20.88 -1.48 44.04
CA ASP A 41 21.75 -2.63 44.32
C ASP A 41 22.07 -3.40 43.02
N PRO A 42 23.31 -3.92 42.87
CA PRO A 42 23.72 -4.63 41.65
C PRO A 42 22.90 -5.91 41.49
N THR A 43 22.34 -6.10 40.31
CA THR A 43 21.55 -7.29 39.99
C THR A 43 22.42 -8.33 39.26
N PRO A 44 22.26 -9.63 39.57
CA PRO A 44 23.00 -10.67 38.87
C PRO A 44 22.43 -10.89 37.46
N ILE A 45 23.31 -11.04 36.48
CA ILE A 45 22.91 -11.29 35.08
C ILE A 45 22.01 -12.54 34.99
N ASN A 46 20.76 -12.34 34.56
CA ASN A 46 19.71 -13.35 34.45
C ASN A 46 19.29 -13.57 32.98
N TRP A 47 20.18 -14.17 32.19
CA TRP A 47 19.97 -14.47 30.77
C TRP A 47 18.63 -15.13 30.42
N ARG A 48 18.03 -15.89 31.35
CA ARG A 48 16.74 -16.57 31.13
C ARG A 48 15.58 -15.57 31.02
N GLU A 49 15.60 -14.51 31.80
CA GLU A 49 14.58 -13.46 31.81
C GLU A 49 14.67 -12.63 30.54
N SER A 50 15.85 -12.10 30.23
CA SER A 50 16.07 -11.28 29.03
C SER A 50 15.85 -12.07 27.73
N THR A 51 16.11 -13.39 27.72
CA THR A 51 15.74 -14.24 26.57
C THR A 51 14.22 -14.36 26.40
N LEU A 52 13.46 -14.52 27.49
CA LEU A 52 12.00 -14.60 27.45
C LEU A 52 11.38 -13.28 26.97
N GLU A 53 11.86 -12.15 27.48
CA GLU A 53 11.41 -10.83 27.06
C GLU A 53 11.75 -10.56 25.59
N GLY A 54 12.98 -10.89 25.17
CA GLY A 54 13.38 -10.77 23.77
C GLY A 54 12.50 -11.59 22.83
N ILE A 55 12.15 -12.83 23.20
CA ILE A 55 11.22 -13.66 22.43
C ILE A 55 9.84 -13.00 22.35
N LEU A 56 9.32 -12.48 23.47
CA LEU A 56 8.02 -11.80 23.52
C LEU A 56 8.00 -10.58 22.59
N VAL A 57 9.04 -9.76 22.62
CA VAL A 57 9.19 -8.56 21.76
C VAL A 57 9.22 -8.94 20.29
N VAL A 58 9.95 -10.00 19.92
CA VAL A 58 10.00 -10.50 18.55
C VAL A 58 8.64 -11.02 18.10
N ILE A 59 7.92 -11.77 18.95
CA ILE A 59 6.57 -12.28 18.64
C ILE A 59 5.60 -11.13 18.40
N ILE A 60 5.57 -10.15 19.31
CA ILE A 60 4.72 -8.96 19.18
C ILE A 60 5.09 -8.17 17.92
N GLY A 61 6.38 -7.98 17.66
CA GLY A 61 6.89 -7.28 16.47
C GLY A 61 6.53 -7.97 15.16
N LEU A 62 6.59 -9.31 15.10
CA LEU A 62 6.14 -10.05 13.93
C LEU A 62 4.62 -9.96 13.74
N PHE A 63 3.87 -10.03 14.84
CA PHE A 63 2.41 -9.92 14.81
C PHE A 63 1.93 -8.54 14.33
N THR A 64 2.52 -7.46 14.84
CA THR A 64 2.20 -6.09 14.43
C THR A 64 2.53 -5.86 12.96
N VAL A 65 3.74 -6.23 12.51
CA VAL A 65 4.14 -6.13 11.09
C VAL A 65 3.22 -6.93 10.18
N TYR A 66 2.78 -8.11 10.61
CA TYR A 66 1.83 -8.94 9.86
C TYR A 66 0.47 -8.25 9.71
N ILE A 67 -0.10 -7.74 10.81
CA ILE A 67 -1.38 -7.01 10.79
C ILE A 67 -1.27 -5.76 9.91
N THR A 68 -0.22 -4.97 10.08
CA THR A 68 0.00 -3.74 9.29
C THR A 68 0.05 -4.06 7.80
N LYS A 69 0.79 -5.11 7.39
CA LYS A 69 0.81 -5.55 5.98
C LYS A 69 -0.57 -5.98 5.47
N LYS A 70 -1.34 -6.73 6.28
CA LYS A 70 -2.68 -7.18 5.90
C LYS A 70 -3.65 -6.01 5.72
N LEU A 71 -3.67 -5.07 6.65
CA LEU A 71 -4.52 -3.86 6.58
C LEU A 71 -4.17 -3.00 5.37
N LEU A 72 -2.87 -2.76 5.12
CA LEU A 72 -2.41 -2.00 3.96
C LEU A 72 -2.72 -2.69 2.63
N HIS A 73 -2.79 -4.03 2.60
CA HIS A 73 -3.22 -4.77 1.43
C HIS A 73 -4.72 -4.61 1.16
N GLU A 74 -5.55 -4.71 2.20
CA GLU A 74 -7.01 -4.57 2.09
C GLU A 74 -7.41 -3.17 1.60
N ILE A 75 -6.76 -2.11 2.11
CA ILE A 75 -7.00 -0.73 1.68
C ILE A 75 -6.76 -0.55 0.17
N LYS A 76 -5.76 -1.22 -0.40
CA LYS A 76 -5.52 -1.16 -1.86
C LYS A 76 -6.67 -1.73 -2.68
N TYR A 77 -7.43 -2.69 -2.14
CA TYR A 77 -8.49 -3.37 -2.88
C TYR A 77 -9.75 -2.50 -3.00
N LEU A 78 -10.04 -1.66 -1.99
CA LEU A 78 -11.17 -0.73 -1.99
C LEU A 78 -10.99 0.48 -2.93
N GLU A 79 -9.75 0.77 -3.36
CA GLU A 79 -9.40 1.92 -4.20
C GLU A 79 -9.52 1.65 -5.72
N GLY A 80 -9.99 0.46 -6.12
CA GLY A 80 -10.17 0.10 -7.55
C GLY A 80 -11.45 0.65 -8.19
N PHE A 81 -12.31 1.35 -7.44
CA PHE A 81 -13.54 1.91 -7.98
C PHE A 81 -13.28 3.28 -8.61
N LEU A 82 -13.41 3.34 -9.94
CA LEU A 82 -13.43 4.60 -10.68
C LEU A 82 -14.85 5.17 -10.66
N PRO A 83 -15.13 6.23 -9.89
CA PRO A 83 -16.44 6.89 -9.91
C PRO A 83 -16.73 7.47 -11.30
N ILE A 84 -17.70 6.90 -12.00
CA ILE A 84 -18.14 7.34 -13.32
C ILE A 84 -19.48 8.07 -13.19
N CYS A 85 -19.61 9.23 -13.85
CA CYS A 85 -20.88 9.95 -13.91
C CYS A 85 -21.90 9.13 -14.70
N ALA A 86 -23.04 8.81 -14.09
CA ALA A 86 -24.09 8.02 -14.73
C ALA A 86 -24.67 8.66 -16.02
N SER A 87 -24.59 9.99 -16.14
CA SER A 87 -25.12 10.73 -17.30
C SER A 87 -24.07 10.87 -18.42
N CYS A 88 -22.92 11.48 -18.13
CA CYS A 88 -21.93 11.85 -19.16
C CYS A 88 -20.74 10.89 -19.25
N LYS A 89 -20.68 9.84 -18.41
CA LYS A 89 -19.60 8.83 -18.35
C LYS A 89 -18.19 9.37 -18.10
N LYS A 90 -18.05 10.62 -17.64
CA LYS A 90 -16.79 11.17 -17.16
C LYS A 90 -16.35 10.44 -15.89
N ILE A 91 -15.04 10.25 -15.73
CA ILE A 91 -14.43 9.75 -14.49
C ILE A 91 -14.11 10.93 -13.58
N ARG A 92 -14.38 10.78 -12.29
CA ARG A 92 -13.88 11.73 -11.28
C ARG A 92 -12.46 11.32 -10.87
N ASP A 93 -11.51 12.21 -11.07
CA ASP A 93 -10.12 12.00 -10.71
C ASP A 93 -9.87 12.18 -9.19
N ASP A 94 -8.64 11.89 -8.76
CA ASP A 94 -8.20 12.05 -7.36
C ASP A 94 -8.23 13.51 -6.87
N GLN A 95 -8.28 14.48 -7.79
CA GLN A 95 -8.37 15.92 -7.50
C GLN A 95 -9.83 16.40 -7.45
N GLY A 96 -10.79 15.51 -7.74
CA GLY A 96 -12.21 15.78 -7.75
C GLY A 96 -12.74 16.36 -9.07
N ASN A 97 -11.92 16.48 -10.10
CA ASN A 97 -12.33 16.97 -11.42
C ASN A 97 -12.98 15.86 -12.26
N TRP A 98 -13.87 16.24 -13.17
CA TRP A 98 -14.52 15.32 -14.10
C TRP A 98 -13.81 15.32 -15.46
N VAL A 99 -13.13 14.24 -15.77
CA VAL A 99 -12.36 14.05 -17.00
C VAL A 99 -12.99 13.00 -17.91
N GLN A 100 -12.74 13.11 -19.22
CA GLN A 100 -13.17 12.06 -20.17
C GLN A 100 -12.42 10.75 -19.92
N ILE A 101 -13.09 9.63 -20.19
CA ILE A 101 -12.56 8.29 -19.93
C ILE A 101 -11.25 8.05 -20.66
N GLU A 102 -11.17 8.50 -21.92
CA GLU A 102 -10.03 8.34 -22.80
C GLU A 102 -8.83 9.13 -22.27
N GLY A 103 -9.08 10.36 -21.81
CA GLY A 103 -8.07 11.19 -21.15
C GLY A 103 -7.56 10.53 -19.87
N TYR A 104 -8.47 10.08 -19.01
CA TYR A 104 -8.11 9.43 -17.76
C TYR A 104 -7.24 8.18 -17.98
N ILE A 105 -7.66 7.28 -18.88
CA ILE A 105 -6.92 6.03 -19.15
C ILE A 105 -5.57 6.32 -19.82
N ARG A 106 -5.50 7.30 -20.74
CA ARG A 106 -4.24 7.69 -21.37
C ARG A 106 -3.23 8.23 -20.35
N ASP A 107 -3.70 8.99 -19.37
CA ASP A 107 -2.83 9.64 -18.38
C ASP A 107 -2.42 8.67 -17.25
N HIS A 108 -3.21 7.63 -16.99
CA HIS A 108 -2.99 6.66 -15.91
C HIS A 108 -2.57 5.25 -16.37
N SER A 109 -2.38 5.02 -17.68
CA SER A 109 -1.95 3.74 -18.23
C SER A 109 -1.08 3.88 -19.47
N ALA A 110 -0.47 2.79 -19.93
CA ALA A 110 0.28 2.78 -21.19
C ALA A 110 -0.60 2.63 -22.45
N ALA A 111 -1.93 2.66 -22.30
CA ALA A 111 -2.86 2.44 -23.41
C ALA A 111 -2.83 3.60 -24.42
N LYS A 112 -2.84 3.25 -25.71
CA LYS A 112 -2.99 4.20 -26.82
C LYS A 112 -4.34 3.99 -27.47
N PHE A 113 -5.11 5.06 -27.62
CA PHE A 113 -6.41 5.02 -28.29
C PHE A 113 -6.26 5.37 -29.77
N SER A 114 -6.86 4.56 -30.63
CA SER A 114 -7.15 4.90 -32.02
C SER A 114 -8.64 5.18 -32.18
N HIS A 115 -9.00 6.09 -33.07
CA HIS A 115 -10.40 6.34 -33.39
C HIS A 115 -10.84 5.41 -34.53
N GLY A 116 -11.96 4.72 -34.32
CA GLY A 116 -12.61 3.88 -35.33
C GLY A 116 -14.11 3.88 -35.10
N ILE A 117 -14.88 3.59 -36.15
CA ILE A 117 -16.33 3.39 -36.06
C ILE A 117 -16.61 1.90 -35.87
N CYS A 118 -17.61 1.54 -35.06
CA CYS A 118 -18.05 0.14 -34.98
C CYS A 118 -19.06 -0.16 -36.11
N PRO A 119 -19.28 -1.45 -36.46
CA PRO A 119 -20.23 -1.81 -37.51
C PRO A 119 -21.64 -1.27 -37.28
N ASP A 120 -22.11 -1.22 -36.04
CA ASP A 120 -23.45 -0.74 -35.71
C ASP A 120 -23.58 0.76 -35.95
N CYS A 121 -22.61 1.56 -35.46
CA CYS A 121 -22.57 2.99 -35.73
C CYS A 121 -22.40 3.29 -37.22
N ALA A 122 -21.62 2.48 -37.95
CA ALA A 122 -21.45 2.63 -39.39
C ALA A 122 -22.77 2.40 -40.13
N ARG A 123 -23.53 1.35 -39.80
CA ARG A 123 -24.86 1.10 -40.38
C ARG A 123 -25.85 2.23 -40.07
N GLN A 124 -25.72 2.88 -38.92
CA GLN A 124 -26.61 3.97 -38.53
C GLN A 124 -26.26 5.31 -39.20
N LEU A 125 -24.96 5.66 -39.25
CA LEU A 125 -24.50 6.96 -39.76
C LEU A 125 -24.28 6.96 -41.27
N TYR A 126 -23.96 5.80 -41.85
CA TYR A 126 -23.65 5.63 -43.26
C TYR A 126 -24.36 4.38 -43.83
N PRO A 127 -25.69 4.28 -43.74
CA PRO A 127 -26.43 3.08 -44.17
C PRO A 127 -26.23 2.74 -45.65
N GLU A 128 -25.98 3.74 -46.50
CA GLU A 128 -25.72 3.57 -47.93
C GLU A 128 -24.29 3.09 -48.26
N PHE A 129 -23.35 3.20 -47.32
CA PHE A 129 -21.98 2.76 -47.50
C PHE A 129 -21.71 1.48 -46.70
N ASP A 130 -21.47 0.37 -47.39
CA ASP A 130 -21.18 -0.91 -46.72
C ASP A 130 -19.70 -1.00 -46.27
N LEU A 131 -19.38 -0.23 -45.23
CA LEU A 131 -18.02 -0.05 -44.72
C LEU A 131 -17.39 -1.34 -44.16
N TYR A 132 -18.15 -2.43 -43.98
CA TYR A 132 -17.68 -3.67 -43.33
C TYR A 132 -17.93 -4.94 -44.15
N LYS A 133 -18.45 -4.86 -45.38
CA LYS A 133 -18.81 -6.05 -46.20
C LYS A 133 -17.64 -6.97 -46.59
N ASN A 134 -16.39 -6.51 -46.51
CA ASN A 134 -15.21 -7.20 -47.06
C ASN A 134 -14.10 -7.49 -46.03
N LYS A 135 -14.43 -7.91 -44.81
CA LYS A 135 -13.44 -8.52 -43.91
C LYS A 135 -13.56 -10.05 -44.00
N LYS A 136 -12.93 -10.63 -45.02
CA LYS A 136 -12.52 -12.05 -45.01
C LYS A 136 -11.14 -12.16 -44.37
#